data_AF-A0A7W0ENX1-F1
#
_entry.id   AF-A0A7W0ENX1-F1
#
_cell.length_a   1.000
_cell.length_b   1.000
_cell.length_c   1.000
_cell.angle_alpha   90.00
_cell.angle_beta   90.00
_cell.angle_gamma   90.00
#
_symmetry.space_group_name_H-M   'P 1'
#
loop_
_entity.id
_entity.type
_entity.pdbx_description
1 polymer ?
#
loop_
_entity_poly.entity_id
_entity_poly.type
_entity_poly.pdbx_seq_one_letter_code
_entity_poly.pdbx_strand_id
1 'polypeptide(L)'
;MILNEKEIIIPRNKKNNQFFDYFSSKISEKLTQDKIPVRFAITRTDRDNYYCELGVLSDFDKYDIPPENHIFNFKKRNFEDVNQFNAVLLIPTGIGADVGGHSGDGGALARFIASACDNLITHPNVVNAADINELTENTLYVEGSVITRLMMGTIGLQKVRSNRIMLVIDDNPDAFFHEAAINSASAARAAMGLDLPLVVKMDDKVLMRSFYSSSGRAVGRIEYLEYLYEILKEHSSQYDAVALSSNIKVPENFHSDYFRDENGDMVNPWGGVEAMLTHAISLMFDVPSAHSPMAGSREFLNLDVGVVAPRKSAEAIPTIYLHCI
;
A
#
# COMPACT_ATOMS: atom_id res chain seq x y z
N MET A 1 -12.62 -13.88 4.61
CA MET A 1 -11.71 -12.86 5.16
C MET A 1 -12.22 -11.46 4.86
N ILE A 2 -12.23 -10.61 5.88
CA ILE A 2 -12.64 -9.20 5.78
C ILE A 2 -11.53 -8.34 6.36
N LEU A 3 -11.14 -7.28 5.65
CA LEU A 3 -10.23 -6.26 6.14
C LEU A 3 -10.95 -4.93 6.21
N ASN A 4 -11.08 -4.34 7.39
CA ASN A 4 -11.83 -3.10 7.56
C ASN A 4 -11.14 -2.13 8.51
N GLU A 5 -11.43 -0.84 8.32
CA GLU A 5 -11.02 0.20 9.25
C GLU A 5 -11.84 0.15 10.55
N LYS A 6 -11.18 0.41 11.69
CA LYS A 6 -11.77 0.51 13.02
C LYS A 6 -11.13 1.66 13.81
N GLU A 7 -11.95 2.62 14.21
CA GLU A 7 -11.54 3.70 15.11
C GLU A 7 -11.66 3.25 16.57
N ILE A 8 -10.64 3.56 17.37
CA ILE A 8 -10.64 3.30 18.81
C ILE A 8 -10.00 4.46 19.58
N ILE A 9 -10.42 4.60 20.83
CA ILE A 9 -9.82 5.54 21.77
C ILE A 9 -9.05 4.74 22.82
N ILE A 10 -7.80 5.09 23.05
CA ILE A 10 -6.92 4.48 24.05
C ILE A 10 -6.49 5.57 25.06
N PRO A 11 -6.64 5.35 26.37
CA PRO A 11 -6.15 6.30 27.36
C PRO A 11 -4.65 6.60 27.21
N ARG A 12 -4.18 7.76 27.67
CA ARG A 12 -2.74 8.05 27.66
C ARG A 12 -2.04 7.33 28.80
N ASN A 13 -0.96 6.62 28.48
CA ASN A 13 -0.05 6.11 29.49
C ASN A 13 0.91 7.22 29.95
N LYS A 14 0.82 7.63 31.21
CA LYS A 14 1.73 8.63 31.81
C LYS A 14 3.14 8.08 32.09
N LYS A 15 3.33 6.76 32.00
CA LYS A 15 4.63 6.09 32.18
C LYS A 15 5.20 5.68 30.82
N ASN A 16 6.15 6.46 30.29
CA ASN A 16 6.55 6.46 28.88
C ASN A 16 7.52 5.32 28.45
N ASN A 17 7.77 4.32 29.29
CA ASN A 17 8.93 3.43 29.10
C ASN A 17 8.65 2.17 28.25
N GLN A 18 7.38 1.90 27.89
CA GLN A 18 6.96 0.72 27.13
C GLN A 18 5.84 1.07 26.15
N PHE A 19 6.15 1.95 25.18
CA PHE A 19 5.16 2.50 24.25
C PHE A 19 4.45 1.40 23.42
N PHE A 20 5.21 0.52 22.77
CA PHE A 20 4.66 -0.52 21.92
C PHE A 20 3.89 -1.60 22.70
N ASP A 21 4.42 -2.06 23.83
CA ASP A 21 3.73 -3.04 24.69
C ASP A 21 2.41 -2.48 25.21
N TYR A 22 2.37 -1.18 25.53
CA TYR A 22 1.15 -0.52 25.96
C TYR A 22 0.06 -0.56 24.90
N PHE A 23 0.38 -0.20 23.65
CA PHE A 23 -0.58 -0.29 22.55
C PHE A 23 -0.95 -1.75 22.28
N SER A 24 0.03 -2.65 22.20
CA SER A 24 -0.21 -4.09 21.99
C SER A 24 -1.23 -4.66 22.99
N SER A 25 -1.06 -4.37 24.28
CA SER A 25 -2.00 -4.78 25.33
C SER A 25 -3.38 -4.13 25.15
N LYS A 26 -3.44 -2.82 24.91
CA LYS A 26 -4.71 -2.08 24.80
C LYS A 26 -5.51 -2.44 23.55
N ILE A 27 -4.83 -2.78 22.46
CA ILE A 27 -5.44 -3.30 21.25
C ILE A 27 -5.97 -4.71 21.50
N SER A 28 -5.19 -5.58 22.12
CA SER A 28 -5.60 -6.95 22.42
C SER A 28 -6.79 -7.03 23.38
N GLU A 29 -6.94 -6.06 24.29
CA GLU A 29 -8.15 -5.92 25.14
C GLU A 29 -9.40 -5.51 24.32
N LYS A 30 -9.23 -4.82 23.19
CA LYS A 30 -10.31 -4.25 22.37
C LYS A 30 -10.62 -5.06 21.10
N LEU A 31 -9.73 -5.96 20.70
CA LEU A 31 -9.91 -6.89 19.60
C LEU A 31 -10.21 -8.29 20.16
N THR A 32 -11.15 -8.97 19.55
CA THR A 32 -11.45 -10.37 19.84
C THR A 32 -10.36 -11.28 19.23
N GLN A 33 -10.25 -12.54 19.67
CA GLN A 33 -9.17 -13.45 19.25
C GLN A 33 -9.17 -13.78 17.75
N ASP A 34 -10.31 -13.61 17.07
CA ASP A 34 -10.55 -13.79 15.63
C ASP A 34 -10.15 -12.56 14.79
N LYS A 35 -9.38 -11.61 15.36
CA LYS A 35 -9.03 -10.33 14.71
C LYS A 35 -7.57 -9.98 14.87
N ILE A 36 -6.92 -9.64 13.75
CA ILE A 36 -5.51 -9.25 13.72
C ILE A 36 -5.37 -7.80 13.21
N PRO A 37 -4.64 -6.93 13.90
CA PRO A 37 -4.33 -5.61 13.40
C PRO A 37 -3.27 -5.68 12.30
N VAL A 38 -3.57 -5.14 11.13
CA VAL A 38 -2.69 -5.06 9.95
C VAL A 38 -2.05 -3.68 9.84
N ARG A 39 -2.73 -2.65 10.33
CA ARG A 39 -2.29 -1.25 10.29
C ARG A 39 -2.69 -0.57 11.60
N PHE A 40 -1.87 0.37 12.06
CA PHE A 40 -2.18 1.20 13.22
C PHE A 40 -1.67 2.63 13.00
N ALA A 41 -2.51 3.61 13.31
CA ALA A 41 -2.13 5.02 13.31
C ALA A 41 -2.73 5.73 14.53
N ILE A 42 -1.96 6.64 15.13
CA ILE A 42 -2.50 7.62 16.08
C ILE A 42 -2.79 8.89 15.29
N THR A 43 -4.06 9.24 15.15
CA THR A 43 -4.50 10.38 14.32
C THR A 43 -4.64 11.66 15.13
N ARG A 44 -4.91 11.55 16.43
CA ARG A 44 -4.97 12.70 17.34
C ARG A 44 -4.55 12.28 18.74
N THR A 45 -3.89 13.19 19.46
CA THR A 45 -3.58 13.03 20.88
C THR A 45 -4.12 14.24 21.64
N ASP A 46 -4.86 14.01 22.73
CA ASP A 46 -5.27 15.07 23.65
C ASP A 46 -4.61 14.90 25.03
N ARG A 47 -5.15 15.53 26.08
CA ARG A 47 -4.60 15.45 27.44
C ARG A 47 -4.71 14.04 28.04
N ASP A 48 -5.76 13.30 27.69
CA ASP A 48 -6.17 12.07 28.35
C ASP A 48 -6.18 10.85 27.43
N ASN A 49 -6.23 11.04 26.10
CA ASN A 49 -6.45 9.97 25.13
C ASN A 49 -5.59 10.07 23.86
N TYR A 50 -5.36 8.91 23.27
CA TYR A 50 -4.93 8.67 21.89
C TYR A 50 -6.16 8.25 21.06
N TYR A 51 -6.42 8.96 19.97
CA TYR A 51 -7.40 8.58 18.95
C TYR A 51 -6.65 7.79 17.89
N CYS A 52 -7.06 6.54 17.71
CA CYS A 52 -6.34 5.59 16.87
C CYS A 52 -7.25 5.02 15.78
N GLU A 53 -6.63 4.74 14.65
CA GLU A 53 -7.20 4.09 13.47
C GLU A 53 -6.48 2.75 13.27
N LEU A 54 -7.24 1.70 12.97
CA LEU A 54 -6.74 0.35 12.75
C LEU A 54 -7.35 -0.28 11.52
N GLY A 55 -6.49 -0.79 10.65
CA GLY A 55 -6.88 -1.81 9.68
C GLY A 55 -6.90 -3.16 10.37
N VAL A 56 -8.06 -3.83 10.41
CA VAL A 56 -8.26 -5.09 11.12
C VAL A 56 -8.67 -6.17 10.14
N LEU A 57 -7.92 -7.26 10.10
CA LEU A 57 -8.27 -8.49 9.39
C LEU A 57 -9.11 -9.39 10.30
N SER A 58 -10.20 -9.94 9.78
CA SER A 58 -11.09 -10.89 10.45
C SER A 58 -11.53 -12.02 9.51
N ASP A 59 -12.24 -13.01 10.06
CA ASP A 59 -12.80 -14.16 9.32
C ASP A 59 -11.72 -14.95 8.57
N PHE A 60 -10.58 -15.17 9.23
CA PHE A 60 -9.41 -15.88 8.70
C PHE A 60 -9.18 -17.26 9.35
N ASP A 61 -10.11 -17.77 10.16
CA ASP A 61 -9.95 -19.00 10.96
C ASP A 61 -9.58 -20.27 10.16
N LYS A 62 -9.88 -20.27 8.85
CA LYS A 62 -9.59 -21.39 7.93
C LYS A 62 -8.24 -21.25 7.20
N TYR A 63 -7.55 -20.13 7.39
CA TYR A 63 -6.36 -19.76 6.65
C TYR A 63 -5.15 -19.71 7.59
N ASP A 64 -3.98 -20.04 7.04
CA ASP A 64 -2.72 -20.07 7.76
C ASP A 64 -2.13 -18.66 7.80
N ILE A 65 -2.56 -17.88 8.79
CA ILE A 65 -2.04 -16.53 9.04
C ILE A 65 -0.93 -16.62 10.10
N PRO A 66 0.28 -16.07 9.84
CA PRO A 66 1.38 -16.15 10.78
C PRO A 66 1.00 -15.64 12.20
N PRO A 67 1.15 -16.47 13.26
CA PRO A 67 0.66 -16.14 14.59
C PRO A 67 1.47 -15.04 15.31
N GLU A 68 2.68 -14.74 14.84
CA GLU A 68 3.64 -13.83 15.51
C GLU A 68 3.69 -12.42 14.93
N ASN A 69 2.88 -12.09 13.91
CA ASN A 69 2.97 -10.81 13.22
C ASN A 69 2.19 -9.69 13.94
N HIS A 70 2.52 -9.46 15.22
CA HIS A 70 2.09 -8.25 15.90
C HIS A 70 2.86 -7.05 15.34
N ILE A 71 2.13 -6.14 14.69
CA ILE A 71 2.63 -4.85 14.18
C ILE A 71 3.28 -3.95 15.25
N PHE A 72 3.18 -4.34 16.53
CA PHE A 72 3.77 -3.66 17.69
C PHE A 72 5.07 -4.32 18.17
N ASN A 73 5.52 -5.44 17.59
CA ASN A 73 6.76 -6.08 17.99
C ASN A 73 7.95 -5.15 17.72
N PHE A 74 8.72 -4.86 18.76
CA PHE A 74 9.89 -3.99 18.68
C PHE A 74 11.14 -4.74 19.14
N LYS A 75 12.18 -4.73 18.31
CA LYS A 75 13.48 -5.32 18.62
C LYS A 75 14.56 -4.29 18.35
N LYS A 76 15.04 -3.64 19.41
CA LYS A 76 16.17 -2.71 19.31
C LYS A 76 17.39 -3.44 18.72
N ARG A 77 17.97 -2.87 17.67
CA ARG A 77 19.24 -3.37 17.11
C ARG A 77 20.36 -3.13 18.11
N ASN A 78 21.20 -4.15 18.30
CA ASN A 78 22.33 -4.10 19.25
C ASN A 78 23.66 -3.71 18.58
N PHE A 79 23.64 -3.48 17.27
CA PHE A 79 24.79 -3.13 16.46
C PHE A 79 24.36 -2.12 15.40
N GLU A 80 25.32 -1.36 14.90
CA GLU A 80 25.19 -0.44 13.79
C GLU A 80 26.21 -0.79 12.71
N ASP A 81 25.83 -0.58 11.45
CA ASP A 81 26.75 -0.57 10.32
C ASP A 81 26.73 0.85 9.74
N VAL A 82 27.88 1.52 9.82
CA VAL A 82 28.06 2.91 9.41
C VAL A 82 28.90 3.02 8.13
N ASN A 83 29.14 1.91 7.43
CA ASN A 83 29.93 1.91 6.17
C ASN A 83 29.19 2.58 5.01
N GLN A 84 27.86 2.63 5.06
CA GLN A 84 27.01 3.27 4.06
C GLN A 84 25.97 4.16 4.73
N PHE A 85 25.73 5.33 4.16
CA PHE A 85 24.64 6.21 4.55
C PHE A 85 23.32 5.71 3.96
N ASN A 86 22.54 5.01 4.78
CA ASN A 86 21.21 4.52 4.43
C ASN A 86 20.15 5.52 4.92
N ALA A 87 19.29 6.00 4.03
CA ALA A 87 18.20 6.91 4.34
C ALA A 87 16.85 6.22 4.11
N VAL A 88 15.84 6.59 4.90
CA VAL A 88 14.45 6.15 4.71
C VAL A 88 13.61 7.38 4.40
N LEU A 89 12.89 7.37 3.28
CA LEU A 89 11.90 8.39 2.93
C LEU A 89 10.50 7.77 2.97
N LEU A 90 9.66 8.30 3.85
CA LEU A 90 8.25 7.94 3.96
C LEU A 90 7.41 9.18 3.66
N ILE A 91 6.51 9.06 2.68
CA ILE A 91 5.49 10.08 2.41
C ILE A 91 4.13 9.45 2.64
N PRO A 92 3.48 9.72 3.79
CA PRO A 92 2.25 9.02 4.14
C PRO A 92 1.16 9.27 3.10
N THR A 93 0.73 8.21 2.43
CA THR A 93 -0.36 8.29 1.45
C THR A 93 -1.71 8.46 2.15
N GLY A 94 -2.61 9.22 1.54
CA GLY A 94 -3.97 9.40 2.07
C GLY A 94 -4.07 10.37 3.24
N ILE A 95 -3.09 11.29 3.40
CA ILE A 95 -3.16 12.40 4.38
C ILE A 95 -2.98 13.80 3.77
N GLY A 96 -2.69 13.89 2.47
CA GLY A 96 -2.43 15.18 1.80
C GLY A 96 -1.12 15.84 2.23
N ALA A 97 0.01 15.13 2.17
CA ALA A 97 1.31 15.72 2.47
C ALA A 97 1.64 16.90 1.53
N ASP A 98 2.24 17.96 2.07
CA ASP A 98 2.61 19.16 1.29
C ASP A 98 3.55 18.84 0.11
N VAL A 99 4.40 17.81 0.27
CA VAL A 99 5.30 17.28 -0.75
C VAL A 99 5.12 15.77 -0.86
N GLY A 100 4.81 15.28 -2.06
CA GLY A 100 4.53 13.87 -2.35
C GLY A 100 3.15 13.38 -1.90
N GLY A 101 2.25 14.30 -1.53
CA GLY A 101 0.88 13.96 -1.15
C GLY A 101 -0.02 13.53 -2.30
N HIS A 102 0.45 13.66 -3.55
CA HIS A 102 -0.24 13.24 -4.76
C HIS A 102 0.69 12.41 -5.64
N SER A 103 0.13 11.73 -6.64
CA SER A 103 0.88 10.78 -7.48
C SER A 103 2.09 11.42 -8.19
N GLY A 104 2.02 12.68 -8.60
CA GLY A 104 3.06 13.32 -9.43
C GLY A 104 4.21 14.00 -8.69
N ASP A 105 4.23 14.09 -7.36
CA ASP A 105 5.14 15.01 -6.64
C ASP A 105 6.09 14.37 -5.62
N GLY A 106 6.06 13.06 -5.44
CA GLY A 106 6.99 12.33 -4.58
C GLY A 106 8.34 12.02 -5.24
N GLY A 107 8.32 11.69 -6.54
CA GLY A 107 9.50 11.16 -7.25
C GLY A 107 10.68 12.13 -7.29
N ALA A 108 10.44 13.42 -7.52
CA ALA A 108 11.51 14.43 -7.53
C ALA A 108 12.19 14.57 -6.16
N LEU A 109 11.42 14.50 -5.07
CA LEU A 109 11.97 14.49 -3.70
C LEU A 109 12.79 13.22 -3.46
N ALA A 110 12.29 12.05 -3.88
CA ALA A 110 13.02 10.79 -3.75
C ALA A 110 14.37 10.84 -4.45
N ARG A 111 14.42 11.30 -5.71
CA ARG A 111 15.69 11.45 -6.45
C ARG A 111 16.64 12.43 -5.77
N PHE A 112 16.12 13.54 -5.23
CA PHE A 112 16.95 14.51 -4.50
C PHE A 112 17.57 13.87 -3.25
N ILE A 113 16.79 13.17 -2.42
CA ILE A 113 17.31 12.48 -1.24
C ILE A 113 18.27 11.35 -1.63
N ALA A 114 17.94 10.57 -2.66
CA ALA A 114 18.78 9.49 -3.16
C ALA A 114 20.15 9.97 -3.65
N SER A 115 20.24 11.21 -4.17
CA SER A 115 21.52 11.81 -4.57
C SER A 115 22.46 12.14 -3.40
N ALA A 116 21.93 12.15 -2.18
CA ALA A 116 22.66 12.50 -0.96
C ALA A 116 22.92 11.29 -0.04
N CYS A 117 22.53 10.07 -0.44
CA CYS A 117 22.76 8.86 0.35
C CYS A 117 23.29 7.69 -0.50
N ASP A 118 23.92 6.71 0.16
CA ASP A 118 24.38 5.51 -0.53
C ASP A 118 23.20 4.62 -0.90
N ASN A 119 22.17 4.55 -0.04
CA ASN A 119 20.93 3.84 -0.32
C ASN A 119 19.73 4.59 0.22
N LEU A 120 18.70 4.72 -0.61
CA LEU A 120 17.39 5.19 -0.19
C LEU A 120 16.45 3.99 -0.01
N ILE A 121 15.64 3.99 1.04
CA ILE A 121 14.56 3.03 1.24
C ILE A 121 13.27 3.82 1.22
N THR A 122 12.35 3.46 0.32
CA THR A 122 11.06 4.14 0.20
C THR A 122 9.97 3.18 -0.27
N HIS A 123 8.73 3.65 -0.27
CA HIS A 123 7.56 2.84 -0.62
C HIS A 123 7.00 3.21 -2.00
N PRO A 124 6.22 2.30 -2.64
CA PRO A 124 5.69 2.47 -3.99
C PRO A 124 5.15 3.87 -4.28
N ASN A 125 4.23 4.35 -3.44
CA ASN A 125 3.53 5.63 -3.65
C ASN A 125 4.43 6.88 -3.62
N VAL A 126 5.72 6.77 -3.25
CA VAL A 126 6.67 7.89 -3.34
C VAL A 126 7.25 8.01 -4.73
N VAL A 127 7.58 6.89 -5.36
CA VAL A 127 8.31 6.83 -6.64
C VAL A 127 7.39 6.54 -7.82
N ASN A 128 6.16 6.11 -7.55
CA ASN A 128 5.16 5.81 -8.55
C ASN A 128 4.28 7.03 -8.80
N ALA A 129 4.22 7.42 -10.07
CA ALA A 129 3.32 8.42 -10.61
C ALA A 129 2.53 7.80 -11.76
N ALA A 130 1.55 6.95 -11.42
CA ALA A 130 0.64 6.32 -12.37
C ALA A 130 1.31 5.32 -13.36
N ASP A 131 1.77 5.70 -14.54
CA ASP A 131 2.63 4.84 -15.40
C ASP A 131 4.10 5.25 -15.36
N ILE A 132 4.45 6.25 -14.55
CA ILE A 132 5.82 6.76 -14.40
C ILE A 132 6.42 6.20 -13.11
N ASN A 133 7.64 5.68 -13.18
CA ASN A 133 8.42 5.26 -12.02
C ASN A 133 9.75 6.02 -11.99
N GLU A 134 10.03 6.70 -10.88
CA GLU A 134 11.20 7.55 -10.68
C GLU A 134 12.20 6.97 -9.66
N LEU A 135 12.18 5.64 -9.47
CA LEU A 135 13.10 4.91 -8.62
C LEU A 135 14.53 5.02 -9.17
N THR A 136 15.46 5.49 -8.35
CA THR A 136 16.89 5.52 -8.71
C THR A 136 17.56 4.18 -8.46
N GLU A 137 18.71 3.94 -9.10
CA GLU A 137 19.48 2.69 -8.97
C GLU A 137 19.86 2.34 -7.53
N ASN A 138 20.05 3.35 -6.67
CA ASN A 138 20.38 3.17 -5.26
C ASN A 138 19.15 3.16 -4.33
N THR A 139 17.94 3.09 -4.88
CA THR A 139 16.71 3.06 -4.06
C THR A 139 16.12 1.66 -3.97
N LEU A 140 15.74 1.26 -2.76
CA LEU A 140 15.01 0.03 -2.46
C LEU A 140 13.51 0.33 -2.42
N TYR A 141 12.78 -0.38 -3.28
CA TYR A 141 11.33 -0.34 -3.40
C TYR A 141 10.69 -1.29 -2.38
N VAL A 142 10.18 -0.75 -1.27
CA VAL A 142 9.76 -1.53 -0.10
C VAL A 142 8.36 -1.13 0.35
N GLU A 143 7.46 -2.11 0.44
CA GLU A 143 6.10 -1.90 0.95
C GLU A 143 6.11 -1.22 2.35
N GLY A 144 5.19 -0.30 2.61
CA GLY A 144 5.23 0.57 3.79
C GLY A 144 5.17 -0.16 5.15
N SER A 145 4.41 -1.25 5.27
CA SER A 145 4.40 -2.07 6.50
C SER A 145 5.73 -2.80 6.70
N VAL A 146 6.38 -3.21 5.62
CA VAL A 146 7.74 -3.79 5.65
C VAL A 146 8.76 -2.73 6.08
N ILE A 147 8.67 -1.48 5.63
CA ILE A 147 9.52 -0.39 6.16
C ILE A 147 9.28 -0.21 7.66
N THR A 148 8.03 -0.28 8.11
CA THR A 148 7.72 -0.20 9.55
C THR A 148 8.39 -1.34 10.32
N ARG A 149 8.28 -2.59 9.86
CA ARG A 149 8.96 -3.76 10.45
C ARG A 149 10.49 -3.59 10.47
N LEU A 150 11.05 -3.03 9.40
CA LEU A 150 12.47 -2.67 9.35
C LEU A 150 12.82 -1.65 10.44
N MET A 151 12.08 -0.55 10.56
CA MET A 151 12.35 0.47 11.58
C MET A 151 12.15 -0.07 13.01
N MET A 152 11.23 -1.03 13.18
CA MET A 152 10.98 -1.74 14.43
C MET A 152 12.02 -2.84 14.73
N GLY A 153 12.93 -3.13 13.80
CA GLY A 153 14.03 -4.09 13.96
C GLY A 153 13.61 -5.55 13.97
N THR A 154 12.39 -5.85 13.51
CA THR A 154 11.85 -7.22 13.44
C THR A 154 12.28 -7.95 12.17
N ILE A 155 12.72 -7.20 11.14
CA ILE A 155 13.26 -7.74 9.90
C ILE A 155 14.55 -7.03 9.48
N GLY A 156 15.26 -7.64 8.54
CA GLY A 156 16.27 -6.98 7.70
C GLY A 156 15.83 -7.00 6.24
N LEU A 157 16.41 -6.11 5.42
CA LEU A 157 16.23 -6.16 3.97
C LEU A 157 17.43 -6.82 3.32
N GLN A 158 17.18 -7.64 2.30
CA GLN A 158 18.20 -8.18 1.43
C GLN A 158 18.08 -7.50 0.06
N LYS A 159 19.15 -6.83 -0.39
CA LYS A 159 19.19 -6.28 -1.74
C LYS A 159 19.29 -7.43 -2.74
N VAL A 160 18.46 -7.38 -3.77
CA VAL A 160 18.44 -8.34 -4.87
C VAL A 160 18.56 -7.60 -6.19
N ARG A 161 19.04 -8.29 -7.24
CA ARG A 161 19.15 -7.71 -8.58
C ARG A 161 17.78 -7.50 -9.23
N SER A 162 16.87 -8.45 -8.99
CA SER A 162 15.53 -8.48 -9.56
C SER A 162 14.67 -9.43 -8.71
N ASN A 163 13.36 -9.18 -8.69
CA ASN A 163 12.35 -10.06 -8.10
C ASN A 163 11.62 -10.81 -9.21
N ARG A 164 11.21 -12.06 -8.94
CA ARG A 164 10.21 -12.80 -9.71
C ARG A 164 8.84 -12.30 -9.30
N ILE A 165 8.26 -11.45 -10.15
CA ILE A 165 7.00 -10.77 -9.87
C ILE A 165 5.83 -11.62 -10.38
N MET A 166 4.84 -11.87 -9.54
CA MET A 166 3.54 -12.36 -10.00
C MET A 166 2.57 -11.20 -10.12
N LEU A 167 1.95 -11.05 -11.29
CA LEU A 167 0.84 -10.12 -11.49
C LEU A 167 -0.48 -10.86 -11.28
N VAL A 168 -1.29 -10.41 -10.32
CA VAL A 168 -2.67 -10.88 -10.13
C VAL A 168 -3.64 -9.79 -10.59
N ILE A 169 -4.56 -10.17 -11.49
CA ILE A 169 -5.55 -9.29 -12.11
C ILE A 169 -6.92 -9.71 -11.60
N ASP A 170 -7.59 -8.84 -10.85
CA ASP A 170 -8.95 -9.03 -10.39
C ASP A 170 -9.94 -9.14 -11.56
N ASP A 171 -11.09 -9.80 -11.37
CA ASP A 171 -12.03 -9.96 -12.48
C ASP A 171 -12.71 -8.62 -12.84
N ASN A 172 -12.90 -8.39 -14.13
CA ASN A 172 -13.63 -7.26 -14.69
C ASN A 172 -14.60 -7.76 -15.77
N PRO A 173 -15.87 -7.32 -15.78
CA PRO A 173 -16.82 -7.73 -16.83
C PRO A 173 -16.38 -7.33 -18.24
N ASP A 174 -15.57 -6.27 -18.39
CA ASP A 174 -15.01 -5.87 -19.67
C ASP A 174 -13.62 -6.49 -19.86
N ALA A 175 -13.51 -7.38 -20.85
CA ALA A 175 -12.27 -8.08 -21.18
C ALA A 175 -11.10 -7.12 -21.50
N PHE A 176 -11.39 -5.90 -21.93
CA PHE A 176 -10.36 -4.90 -22.24
C PHE A 176 -9.37 -4.68 -21.10
N PHE A 177 -9.82 -4.60 -19.85
CA PHE A 177 -8.93 -4.34 -18.72
C PHE A 177 -7.97 -5.49 -18.47
N HIS A 178 -8.46 -6.72 -18.63
CA HIS A 178 -7.64 -7.91 -18.52
C HIS A 178 -6.62 -8.01 -19.67
N GLU A 179 -7.05 -7.78 -20.91
CA GLU A 179 -6.19 -7.78 -22.09
C GLU A 179 -5.10 -6.68 -22.00
N ALA A 180 -5.47 -5.48 -21.56
CA ALA A 180 -4.55 -4.37 -21.35
C ALA A 180 -3.51 -4.71 -20.26
N ALA A 181 -3.93 -5.34 -19.16
CA ALA A 181 -3.03 -5.78 -18.10
C ALA A 181 -2.04 -6.85 -18.59
N ILE A 182 -2.50 -7.85 -19.36
CA ILE A 182 -1.61 -8.85 -19.99
C ILE A 182 -0.63 -8.19 -20.95
N ASN A 183 -1.10 -7.26 -21.79
CA ASN A 183 -0.25 -6.53 -22.73
C ASN A 183 0.80 -5.71 -21.98
N SER A 184 0.44 -5.12 -20.85
CA SER A 184 1.37 -4.32 -20.04
C SER A 184 2.41 -5.19 -19.34
N ALA A 185 2.03 -6.36 -18.83
CA ALA A 185 2.99 -7.34 -18.33
C ALA A 185 3.94 -7.83 -19.44
N SER A 186 3.42 -8.07 -20.65
CA SER A 186 4.22 -8.47 -21.81
C SER A 186 5.18 -7.37 -22.25
N ALA A 187 4.74 -6.11 -22.22
CA ALA A 187 5.57 -4.94 -22.49
C ALA A 187 6.66 -4.77 -21.43
N ALA A 188 6.34 -4.94 -20.14
CA ALA A 188 7.31 -4.87 -19.06
C ALA A 188 8.40 -5.95 -19.20
N ARG A 189 8.02 -7.19 -19.56
CA ARG A 189 9.01 -8.25 -19.88
C ARG A 189 9.90 -7.86 -21.06
N ALA A 190 9.31 -7.41 -22.17
CA ALA A 190 10.05 -7.18 -23.42
C ALA A 190 10.88 -5.89 -23.42
N ALA A 191 10.36 -4.81 -22.85
CA ALA A 191 10.95 -3.47 -22.93
C ALA A 191 11.74 -3.09 -21.68
N MET A 192 11.28 -3.53 -20.49
CA MET A 192 11.93 -3.20 -19.20
C MET A 192 12.77 -4.37 -18.66
N GLY A 193 12.62 -5.57 -19.20
CA GLY A 193 13.37 -6.76 -18.77
C GLY A 193 12.92 -7.32 -17.42
N LEU A 194 11.67 -7.07 -17.02
CA LEU A 194 11.13 -7.59 -15.76
C LEU A 194 10.99 -9.12 -15.80
N ASP A 195 11.37 -9.77 -14.69
CA ASP A 195 11.09 -11.19 -14.46
C ASP A 195 9.67 -11.34 -13.91
N LEU A 196 8.73 -11.57 -14.81
CA LEU A 196 7.31 -11.77 -14.50
C LEU A 196 6.93 -13.22 -14.87
N PRO A 197 7.21 -14.25 -14.06
CA PRO A 197 6.94 -15.64 -14.45
C PRO A 197 5.44 -15.96 -14.53
N LEU A 198 4.60 -15.23 -13.79
CA LEU A 198 3.18 -15.51 -13.65
C LEU A 198 2.32 -14.26 -13.85
N VAL A 199 1.26 -14.41 -14.64
CA VAL A 199 0.16 -13.45 -14.79
C VAL A 199 -1.13 -14.23 -14.60
N VAL A 200 -1.83 -13.98 -13.50
CA VAL A 200 -3.01 -14.75 -13.10
C VAL A 200 -4.23 -13.84 -13.12
N LYS A 201 -5.29 -14.29 -13.80
CA LYS A 201 -6.61 -13.66 -13.71
C LYS A 201 -7.40 -14.37 -12.60
N MET A 202 -8.01 -13.59 -11.70
CA MET A 202 -8.93 -14.13 -10.71
C MET A 202 -10.27 -14.49 -11.37
N ASP A 203 -10.88 -15.59 -10.94
CA ASP A 203 -12.24 -15.98 -11.34
C ASP A 203 -13.28 -15.26 -10.47
N ASP A 204 -13.01 -15.18 -9.17
CA ASP A 204 -13.84 -14.48 -8.18
C ASP A 204 -13.21 -13.15 -7.77
N LYS A 205 -14.04 -12.15 -7.46
CA LYS A 205 -13.57 -10.77 -7.18
C LYS A 205 -13.34 -10.50 -5.70
N VAL A 206 -12.29 -9.74 -5.43
CA VAL A 206 -12.16 -9.03 -4.15
C VAL A 206 -13.02 -7.77 -4.20
N LEU A 207 -13.80 -7.49 -3.15
CA LEU A 207 -14.59 -6.26 -3.10
C LEU A 207 -13.89 -5.20 -2.27
N MET A 208 -13.27 -4.22 -2.94
CA MET A 208 -12.66 -3.07 -2.30
C MET A 208 -13.56 -1.85 -2.36
N ARG A 209 -13.78 -1.21 -1.21
CA ARG A 209 -14.51 0.06 -1.09
C ARG A 209 -13.68 1.07 -0.33
N SER A 210 -13.61 2.29 -0.84
CA SER A 210 -12.95 3.41 -0.15
C SER A 210 -13.95 4.40 0.45
N PHE A 211 -13.55 5.05 1.54
CA PHE A 211 -14.25 6.15 2.19
C PHE A 211 -13.26 6.98 3.04
N TYR A 212 -13.71 8.12 3.57
CA TYR A 212 -12.92 8.92 4.52
C TYR A 212 -13.29 8.59 5.96
N SER A 213 -12.29 8.52 6.85
CA SER A 213 -12.49 8.35 8.29
C SER A 213 -12.90 9.66 8.96
N SER A 214 -13.24 9.61 10.25
CA SER A 214 -13.57 10.83 11.02
C SER A 214 -12.41 11.83 11.13
N SER A 215 -11.19 11.39 10.86
CA SER A 215 -9.98 12.23 10.83
C SER A 215 -9.69 12.83 9.45
N GLY A 216 -10.50 12.53 8.42
CA GLY A 216 -10.31 13.01 7.05
C GLY A 216 -9.33 12.19 6.21
N ARG A 217 -8.83 11.07 6.75
CA ARG A 217 -7.89 10.17 6.05
C ARG A 217 -8.64 9.22 5.12
N ALA A 218 -8.04 8.92 3.97
CA ALA A 218 -8.56 7.85 3.10
C ALA A 218 -8.35 6.48 3.77
N VAL A 219 -9.41 5.68 3.82
CA VAL A 219 -9.47 4.35 4.42
C VAL A 219 -10.39 3.46 3.58
N GLY A 220 -10.61 2.20 4.00
CA GLY A 220 -11.53 1.35 3.25
C GLY A 220 -11.96 0.07 3.94
N ARG A 221 -12.67 -0.74 3.15
CA ARG A 221 -13.11 -2.09 3.49
C ARG A 221 -12.86 -3.01 2.30
N ILE A 222 -12.29 -4.17 2.58
CA ILE A 222 -12.02 -5.24 1.63
C ILE A 222 -12.77 -6.48 2.10
N GLU A 223 -13.56 -7.08 1.21
CA GLU A 223 -14.29 -8.32 1.46
C GLU A 223 -13.84 -9.37 0.44
N TYR A 224 -13.98 -10.64 0.82
CA TYR A 224 -13.57 -11.79 0.01
C TYR A 224 -12.07 -11.86 -0.30
N LEU A 225 -11.23 -11.37 0.63
CA LEU A 225 -9.77 -11.37 0.48
C LEU A 225 -9.20 -12.80 0.35
N GLU A 226 -9.95 -13.81 0.78
CA GLU A 226 -9.59 -15.23 0.63
C GLU A 226 -9.33 -15.66 -0.81
N TYR A 227 -10.03 -15.10 -1.80
CA TYR A 227 -9.81 -15.46 -3.20
C TYR A 227 -8.40 -15.11 -3.64
N LEU A 228 -7.90 -13.95 -3.20
CA LEU A 228 -6.52 -13.57 -3.46
C LEU A 228 -5.55 -14.42 -2.65
N TYR A 229 -5.85 -14.68 -1.37
CA TYR A 229 -4.99 -15.52 -0.53
C TYR A 229 -4.75 -16.91 -1.14
N GLU A 230 -5.79 -17.57 -1.63
CA GLU A 230 -5.64 -18.92 -2.19
C GLU A 230 -4.75 -18.94 -3.43
N ILE A 231 -4.89 -17.95 -4.32
CA ILE A 231 -4.03 -17.78 -5.50
C ILE A 231 -2.57 -17.53 -5.09
N LEU A 232 -2.35 -16.64 -4.13
CA LEU A 232 -1.01 -16.36 -3.60
C LEU A 232 -0.39 -17.62 -2.97
N LYS A 233 -1.17 -18.36 -2.18
CA LYS A 233 -0.71 -19.60 -1.53
C LYS A 233 -0.35 -20.67 -2.55
N GLU A 234 -1.19 -20.90 -3.55
CA GLU A 234 -0.98 -21.86 -4.64
C GLU A 234 0.34 -21.61 -5.38
N HIS A 235 0.64 -20.34 -5.66
CA HIS A 235 1.82 -19.96 -6.44
C HIS A 235 3.04 -19.54 -5.61
N SER A 236 3.01 -19.69 -4.28
CA SER A 236 4.01 -19.16 -3.33
C SER A 236 5.48 -19.52 -3.60
N SER A 237 5.76 -20.60 -4.35
CA SER A 237 7.14 -20.97 -4.74
C SER A 237 7.66 -20.29 -6.01
N GLN A 238 6.78 -19.65 -6.78
CA GLN A 238 7.05 -19.16 -8.13
C GLN A 238 7.35 -17.66 -8.18
N TYR A 239 7.07 -16.93 -7.10
CA TYR A 239 7.29 -15.50 -6.98
C TYR A 239 8.02 -15.15 -5.68
N ASP A 240 8.56 -13.94 -5.64
CA ASP A 240 9.08 -13.29 -4.43
C ASP A 240 8.61 -11.83 -4.32
N ALA A 241 7.81 -11.35 -5.28
CA ALA A 241 7.07 -10.09 -5.20
C ALA A 241 5.70 -10.21 -5.88
N VAL A 242 4.73 -9.40 -5.45
CA VAL A 242 3.36 -9.41 -5.99
C VAL A 242 2.97 -8.04 -6.52
N ALA A 243 2.51 -8.00 -7.76
CA ALA A 243 1.82 -6.88 -8.37
C ALA A 243 0.32 -7.17 -8.42
N LEU A 244 -0.51 -6.21 -8.07
CA LEU A 244 -1.97 -6.36 -8.00
C LEU A 244 -2.65 -5.31 -8.87
N SER A 245 -3.61 -5.75 -9.68
CA SER A 245 -4.49 -4.90 -10.47
C SER A 245 -5.93 -5.17 -10.07
N SER A 246 -6.57 -4.28 -9.31
CA SER A 246 -7.93 -4.54 -8.81
C SER A 246 -8.83 -3.31 -8.79
N ASN A 247 -10.15 -3.54 -8.80
CA ASN A 247 -11.12 -2.46 -8.81
C ASN A 247 -11.35 -1.91 -7.40
N ILE A 248 -11.30 -0.59 -7.24
CA ILE A 248 -11.69 0.09 -6.02
C ILE A 248 -12.99 0.86 -6.26
N LYS A 249 -14.05 0.46 -5.58
CA LYS A 249 -15.29 1.23 -5.57
C LYS A 249 -15.14 2.44 -4.65
N VAL A 250 -15.19 3.63 -5.24
CA VAL A 250 -15.31 4.90 -4.51
C VAL A 250 -16.76 5.41 -4.54
N PRO A 251 -17.17 6.28 -3.61
CA PRO A 251 -18.44 7.00 -3.68
C PRO A 251 -18.58 7.77 -5.01
N GLU A 252 -19.83 7.98 -5.44
CA GLU A 252 -20.13 8.75 -6.65
C GLU A 252 -19.49 10.16 -6.57
N ASN A 253 -18.99 10.64 -7.70
CA ASN A 253 -18.27 11.92 -7.89
C ASN A 253 -16.86 12.01 -7.29
N PHE A 254 -16.40 11.08 -6.45
CA PHE A 254 -15.06 11.20 -5.85
C PHE A 254 -13.92 11.29 -6.87
N HIS A 255 -14.04 10.56 -7.99
CA HIS A 255 -13.08 10.67 -9.08
C HIS A 255 -13.05 12.08 -9.69
N SER A 256 -14.22 12.61 -10.09
CA SER A 256 -14.29 13.94 -10.71
C SER A 256 -13.91 15.05 -9.73
N ASP A 257 -14.33 14.94 -8.48
CA ASP A 257 -14.09 15.95 -7.46
C ASP A 257 -12.60 16.00 -7.11
N TYR A 258 -11.92 14.85 -7.07
CA TYR A 258 -10.48 14.79 -6.85
C TYR A 258 -9.70 15.50 -7.97
N PHE A 259 -10.07 15.28 -9.24
CA PHE A 259 -9.41 15.94 -10.37
C PHE A 259 -9.76 17.43 -10.49
N ARG A 260 -10.99 17.83 -10.13
CA ARG A 260 -11.48 19.22 -10.22
C ARG A 260 -11.13 20.08 -9.02
N ASP A 261 -10.67 19.48 -7.93
CA ASP A 261 -10.15 20.21 -6.77
C ASP A 261 -8.83 20.90 -7.12
N GLU A 262 -8.95 22.17 -7.52
CA GLU A 262 -7.83 23.04 -7.90
C GLU A 262 -6.90 23.36 -6.74
N ASN A 263 -7.44 23.40 -5.51
CA ASN A 263 -6.65 23.71 -4.32
C ASN A 263 -5.76 22.54 -3.88
N GLY A 264 -6.10 21.31 -4.30
CA GLY A 264 -5.39 20.11 -3.86
C GLY A 264 -5.74 19.68 -2.44
N ASP A 265 -6.83 20.21 -1.88
CA ASP A 265 -7.30 19.92 -0.53
C ASP A 265 -7.86 18.49 -0.40
N MET A 266 -8.37 17.93 -1.51
CA MET A 266 -8.90 16.59 -1.52
C MET A 266 -7.78 15.56 -1.47
N VAL A 267 -7.78 14.80 -0.39
CA VAL A 267 -6.91 13.64 -0.19
C VAL A 267 -7.16 12.61 -1.29
N ASN A 268 -6.12 11.90 -1.74
CA ASN A 268 -6.29 10.80 -2.70
C ASN A 268 -7.20 9.71 -2.08
N PRO A 269 -8.35 9.37 -2.70
CA PRO A 269 -9.31 8.47 -2.10
C PRO A 269 -8.90 6.99 -2.17
N TRP A 270 -7.96 6.58 -3.03
CA TRP A 270 -7.62 5.16 -3.20
C TRP A 270 -6.55 4.68 -2.21
N GLY A 271 -5.56 5.53 -1.93
CA GLY A 271 -4.33 5.11 -1.24
C GLY A 271 -4.51 4.47 0.14
N GLY A 272 -5.61 4.79 0.83
CA GLY A 272 -5.96 4.18 2.11
C GLY A 272 -6.24 2.68 2.02
N VAL A 273 -7.15 2.29 1.13
CA VAL A 273 -7.56 0.88 0.96
C VAL A 273 -6.46 0.07 0.25
N GLU A 274 -5.68 0.70 -0.61
CA GLU A 274 -4.51 0.08 -1.26
C GLU A 274 -3.41 -0.26 -0.25
N ALA A 275 -3.12 0.66 0.68
CA ALA A 275 -2.20 0.40 1.78
C ALA A 275 -2.71 -0.76 2.65
N MET A 276 -4.00 -0.79 2.97
CA MET A 276 -4.58 -1.90 3.74
C MET A 276 -4.37 -3.25 3.04
N LEU A 277 -4.64 -3.32 1.73
CA LEU A 277 -4.45 -4.54 0.94
C LEU A 277 -2.99 -5.01 0.95
N THR A 278 -2.06 -4.13 0.60
CA THR A 278 -0.62 -4.46 0.49
C THR A 278 0.00 -4.79 1.86
N HIS A 279 -0.42 -4.13 2.93
CA HIS A 279 -0.03 -4.50 4.29
C HIS A 279 -0.52 -5.89 4.67
N ALA A 280 -1.77 -6.24 4.32
CA ALA A 280 -2.33 -7.55 4.63
C ALA A 280 -1.57 -8.67 3.89
N ILE A 281 -1.23 -8.47 2.62
CA ILE A 281 -0.46 -9.43 1.84
C ILE A 281 0.95 -9.60 2.41
N SER A 282 1.62 -8.49 2.71
CA SER A 282 2.95 -8.51 3.31
C SER A 282 2.96 -9.18 4.68
N LEU A 283 1.88 -9.02 5.47
CA LEU A 283 1.69 -9.69 6.75
C LEU A 283 1.45 -11.21 6.60
N MET A 284 0.70 -11.63 5.58
CA MET A 284 0.34 -13.04 5.37
C MET A 284 1.45 -13.85 4.71
N PHE A 285 2.19 -13.27 3.75
CA PHE A 285 3.10 -14.00 2.87
C PHE A 285 4.57 -13.59 2.99
N ASP A 286 4.88 -12.53 3.75
CA ASP A 286 6.23 -11.99 3.91
C ASP A 286 6.95 -11.66 2.58
N VAL A 287 6.17 -11.19 1.60
CA VAL A 287 6.66 -10.72 0.30
C VAL A 287 6.31 -9.25 0.09
N PRO A 288 7.15 -8.47 -0.62
CA PRO A 288 6.77 -7.15 -1.08
C PRO A 288 5.54 -7.24 -2.00
N SER A 289 4.64 -6.28 -1.85
CA SER A 289 3.50 -6.12 -2.73
C SER A 289 3.30 -4.65 -3.12
N ALA A 290 2.84 -4.44 -4.35
CA ALA A 290 2.41 -3.16 -4.87
C ALA A 290 1.05 -3.31 -5.56
N HIS A 291 0.25 -2.25 -5.50
CA HIS A 291 -1.10 -2.24 -6.04
C HIS A 291 -1.22 -1.12 -7.07
N SER A 292 -1.97 -1.42 -8.13
CA SER A 292 -2.43 -0.48 -9.13
C SER A 292 -3.96 -0.55 -9.21
N PRO A 293 -4.66 0.59 -9.18
CA PRO A 293 -6.11 0.62 -9.33
C PRO A 293 -6.50 0.31 -10.78
N MET A 294 -7.37 -0.69 -10.94
CA MET A 294 -8.03 -0.98 -12.20
C MET A 294 -9.29 -0.13 -12.35
N ALA A 295 -9.42 0.54 -13.49
CA ALA A 295 -10.62 1.28 -13.85
C ALA A 295 -11.87 0.37 -13.91
N GLY A 296 -13.00 0.89 -13.43
CA GLY A 296 -14.24 0.10 -13.33
C GLY A 296 -15.08 0.02 -14.61
N SER A 297 -14.88 0.94 -15.54
CA SER A 297 -15.58 0.96 -16.83
C SER A 297 -14.79 1.79 -17.84
N ARG A 298 -15.09 1.61 -19.14
CA ARG A 298 -14.51 2.48 -20.18
C ARG A 298 -14.99 3.93 -20.09
N GLU A 299 -16.15 4.18 -19.49
CA GLU A 299 -16.62 5.55 -19.23
C GLU A 299 -15.65 6.29 -18.33
N PHE A 300 -15.11 5.60 -17.32
CA PHE A 300 -14.07 6.16 -16.46
C PHE A 300 -12.80 6.52 -17.24
N LEU A 301 -12.34 5.63 -18.13
CA LEU A 301 -11.17 5.91 -18.98
C LEU A 301 -11.38 7.08 -19.94
N ASN A 302 -12.63 7.34 -20.32
CA ASN A 302 -13.00 8.41 -21.24
C ASN A 302 -13.41 9.70 -20.50
N LEU A 303 -13.16 9.81 -19.19
CA LEU A 303 -13.43 11.04 -18.44
C LEU A 303 -12.57 12.18 -18.99
N ASP A 304 -13.22 13.18 -19.58
CA ASP A 304 -12.58 14.44 -19.95
C ASP A 304 -12.48 15.34 -18.71
N VAL A 305 -11.32 15.29 -18.06
CA VAL A 305 -10.98 16.12 -16.89
C VAL A 305 -10.27 17.42 -17.28
N GLY A 306 -10.01 17.65 -18.58
CA GLY A 306 -9.24 18.79 -19.06
C GLY A 306 -7.79 18.82 -18.54
N VAL A 307 -7.22 20.02 -18.43
CA VAL A 307 -5.89 20.22 -17.83
C VAL A 307 -6.04 20.27 -16.31
N VAL A 308 -5.53 19.24 -15.63
CA VAL A 308 -5.54 19.13 -14.16
C VAL A 308 -4.26 19.70 -13.53
N ALA A 309 -4.27 19.87 -12.21
CA ALA A 309 -3.10 20.30 -11.45
C ALA A 309 -1.87 19.43 -11.75
N PRO A 310 -0.65 19.99 -11.93
CA PRO A 310 0.55 19.22 -12.30
C PRO A 310 0.83 18.02 -11.38
N ARG A 311 0.58 18.17 -10.06
CA ARG A 311 0.78 17.12 -9.05
C ARG A 311 -0.17 15.91 -9.22
N LYS A 312 -1.29 16.07 -9.93
CA LYS A 312 -2.29 15.03 -10.24
C LYS A 312 -2.24 14.55 -11.69
N SER A 313 -1.52 15.27 -12.56
CA SER A 313 -1.51 15.07 -14.03
C SER A 313 -1.10 13.68 -14.48
N ALA A 314 -0.20 13.03 -13.75
CA ALA A 314 0.22 11.67 -14.04
C ALA A 314 -0.95 10.68 -14.00
N GLU A 315 -1.97 10.89 -13.15
CA GLU A 315 -3.12 9.98 -13.05
C GLU A 315 -4.13 10.13 -14.22
N ALA A 316 -4.03 11.20 -15.01
CA ALA A 316 -4.95 11.48 -16.11
C ALA A 316 -4.49 10.92 -17.48
N ILE A 317 -3.30 10.31 -17.55
CA ILE A 317 -2.69 9.83 -18.80
C ILE A 317 -2.85 8.31 -19.00
N PRO A 318 -2.62 7.46 -17.97
CA PRO A 318 -2.61 6.01 -18.11
C PRO A 318 -3.95 5.36 -18.41
N THR A 319 -3.88 4.19 -19.01
CA THR A 319 -5.05 3.32 -19.19
C THR A 319 -5.25 2.35 -18.02
N ILE A 320 -4.16 1.81 -17.45
CA ILE A 320 -4.25 0.76 -16.41
C ILE A 320 -3.25 0.91 -15.26
N TYR A 321 -2.42 1.96 -15.23
CA TYR A 321 -1.59 2.33 -14.07
C TYR A 321 -0.57 1.25 -13.63
N LEU A 322 -0.15 0.35 -14.52
CA LEU A 322 0.68 -0.81 -14.16
C LEU A 322 2.18 -0.62 -14.37
N HIS A 323 2.64 0.29 -15.23
CA HIS A 323 4.07 0.37 -15.51
C HIS A 323 4.87 1.06 -14.39
N CYS A 324 4.19 1.65 -13.41
CA CYS A 324 4.87 2.16 -12.23
C CYS A 324 5.22 1.09 -11.19
N ILE A 325 4.60 -0.09 -11.19
CA ILE A 325 4.78 -1.12 -10.15
C ILE A 325 5.80 -2.20 -10.51
#